data_AF-A0A9D7NNQ4-F1
#
_entry.id   AF-A0A9D7NNQ4-F1
#
_cell.length_a   1.000
_cell.length_b   1.000
_cell.length_c   1.000
_cell.angle_alpha   90.00
_cell.angle_beta   90.00
_cell.angle_gamma   90.00
#
_symmetry.space_group_name_H-M   'P 1'
#
loop_
_entity.id
_entity.type
_entity.pdbx_description
1 polymer ?
#
loop_
_entity_poly.entity_id
_entity_poly.type
_entity_poly.pdbx_seq_one_letter_code
_entity_poly.pdbx_strand_id
1 'polypeptide(L)'
;MTTAHLNTEFEQIRGQLKSFILRITACVADAEDIVQDTYLKAAEKIDGFRGDSSLKTWLFTIASNLAKDNLRAKKRWTEDVTDICKTAAMSNQQFFQEAMQIRHSSTQGAFEIKEHIAFCFTCIAKSLPLEQQICLLLKEVYDFKVSEIVQIIEATEAMVKYYLHTGRAKMINIFEGRCALINKEGTCHQCSELNGIFNPKQKFQEEAVKIDLVREVEKADKERLFDLRMQILRGIDPFESGAAELQLHHLEHNRKVMESFLKKNEV
;
A
#
# COMPACT_ATOMS: atom_id res chain seq x y z
N MET A 1 12.72 30.08 -2.01
CA MET A 1 11.74 29.62 -0.99
C MET A 1 12.50 29.40 0.31
N THR A 2 12.02 29.86 1.48
CA THR A 2 12.81 29.74 2.72
C THR A 2 12.66 28.37 3.36
N THR A 3 13.67 27.94 4.14
CA THR A 3 13.61 26.69 4.93
C THR A 3 12.44 26.65 5.92
N ALA A 4 12.07 27.80 6.49
CA ALA A 4 10.90 27.90 7.38
C ALA A 4 9.57 27.58 6.67
N HIS A 5 9.43 28.04 5.41
CA HIS A 5 8.26 27.70 4.60
C HIS A 5 8.26 26.22 4.22
N LEU A 6 9.42 25.67 3.83
CA LEU A 6 9.56 24.23 3.58
C LEU A 6 9.12 23.40 4.78
N ASN A 7 9.56 23.74 6.00
CA ASN A 7 9.19 22.99 7.20
C ASN A 7 7.67 22.93 7.41
N THR A 8 6.98 24.06 7.24
CA THR A 8 5.53 24.14 7.42
C THR A 8 4.78 23.29 6.40
N GLU A 9 5.15 23.41 5.13
CA GLU A 9 4.53 22.65 4.03
C GLU A 9 4.87 21.16 4.11
N PHE A 10 6.11 20.82 4.49
CA PHE A 10 6.55 19.45 4.64
C PHE A 10 5.74 18.72 5.70
N GLU A 11 5.52 19.31 6.88
CA GLU A 11 4.72 18.66 7.93
C GLU A 11 3.27 18.39 7.50
N GLN A 12 2.67 19.24 6.66
CA GLN A 12 1.34 18.99 6.09
C GLN A 12 1.32 17.81 5.10
N ILE A 13 2.43 17.60 4.39
CA ILE A 13 2.58 16.56 3.36
C ILE A 13 3.11 15.25 3.95
N ARG A 14 3.82 15.32 5.09
CA ARG A 14 4.61 14.25 5.69
C ARG A 14 3.81 12.96 5.90
N GLY A 15 2.57 13.06 6.39
CA GLY A 15 1.69 11.91 6.58
C GLY A 15 1.40 11.17 5.26
N GLN A 16 0.97 11.91 4.24
CA GLN A 16 0.74 11.33 2.90
C GLN A 16 2.01 10.73 2.31
N LEU A 17 3.15 11.39 2.50
CA LEU A 17 4.44 10.91 2.01
C LEU A 17 4.84 9.60 2.71
N LYS A 18 4.73 9.53 4.04
CA LYS A 18 5.03 8.33 4.83
C LYS A 18 4.14 7.17 4.41
N SER A 19 2.85 7.40 4.27
CA SER A 19 1.87 6.41 3.81
C SER A 19 2.15 5.96 2.37
N PHE A 20 2.58 6.86 1.49
CA PHE A 20 2.96 6.53 0.11
C PHE A 20 4.17 5.63 0.08
N ILE A 21 5.23 5.99 0.80
CA ILE A 21 6.46 5.21 0.84
C ILE A 21 6.21 3.85 1.50
N LEU A 22 5.45 3.77 2.59
CA LEU A 22 5.09 2.49 3.21
C LEU A 22 4.39 1.55 2.21
N ARG A 23 3.44 2.08 1.42
CA ARG A 23 2.71 1.28 0.42
C ARG A 23 3.62 0.77 -0.71
N ILE A 24 4.75 1.42 -0.95
CA ILE A 24 5.75 1.01 -1.93
C ILE A 24 6.78 0.05 -1.33
N THR A 25 7.30 0.34 -0.14
CA THR A 25 8.38 -0.42 0.49
C THR A 25 7.87 -1.67 1.18
N ALA A 26 6.64 -1.63 1.73
CA ALA A 26 6.12 -2.61 2.69
C ALA A 26 7.02 -2.76 3.93
N CYS A 27 7.68 -1.68 4.35
CA CYS A 27 8.62 -1.64 5.46
C CYS A 27 8.53 -0.29 6.18
N VAL A 28 8.25 -0.31 7.48
CA VAL A 28 8.09 0.91 8.29
C VAL A 28 9.40 1.67 8.42
N ALA A 29 10.49 0.95 8.70
CA ALA A 29 11.83 1.55 8.84
C ALA A 29 12.25 2.24 7.52
N ASP A 30 12.16 1.54 6.38
CA ASP A 30 12.47 2.15 5.09
C ASP A 30 11.59 3.40 4.83
N ALA A 31 10.30 3.36 5.22
CA ALA A 31 9.41 4.50 5.02
C ALA A 31 9.79 5.71 5.88
N GLU A 32 10.20 5.49 7.14
CA GLU A 32 10.67 6.55 8.03
C GLU A 32 11.97 7.16 7.54
N ASP A 33 12.95 6.31 7.19
CA ASP A 33 14.25 6.73 6.69
C ASP A 33 14.11 7.54 5.39
N ILE A 34 13.33 7.04 4.42
CA ILE A 34 13.13 7.73 3.13
C ILE A 34 12.42 9.08 3.32
N VAL A 35 11.42 9.17 4.22
CA VAL A 35 10.74 10.45 4.49
C VAL A 35 11.70 11.45 5.12
N GLN A 36 12.53 11.01 6.07
CA GLN A 36 13.55 11.85 6.68
C GLN A 36 14.58 12.33 5.65
N ASP A 37 15.12 11.42 4.84
CA ASP A 37 16.06 11.74 3.77
C ASP A 37 15.45 12.67 2.71
N THR A 38 14.15 12.53 2.46
CA THR A 38 13.41 13.45 1.58
C THR A 38 13.44 14.86 2.14
N TYR A 39 13.16 15.05 3.43
CA TYR A 39 13.23 16.36 4.07
C TYR A 39 14.64 16.94 4.01
N LEU A 40 15.67 16.17 4.37
CA LEU A 40 17.06 16.63 4.35
C LEU A 40 17.49 17.07 2.95
N LYS A 41 17.21 16.27 1.92
CA LYS A 41 17.51 16.62 0.53
C LYS A 41 16.71 17.81 0.03
N ALA A 42 15.45 17.94 0.46
CA ALA A 42 14.63 19.10 0.13
C ALA A 42 15.20 20.37 0.77
N ALA A 43 15.59 20.32 2.04
CA ALA A 43 16.17 21.44 2.77
C ALA A 43 17.50 21.90 2.17
N GLU A 44 18.36 20.96 1.76
CA GLU A 44 19.63 21.27 1.07
C GLU A 44 19.41 21.95 -0.29
N LYS A 45 18.31 21.62 -0.98
CA LYS A 45 18.04 22.07 -2.37
C LYS A 45 17.00 23.17 -2.46
N ILE A 46 16.46 23.64 -1.34
CA ILE A 46 15.30 24.53 -1.31
C ILE A 46 15.56 25.89 -1.97
N ASP A 47 16.80 26.37 -1.87
CA ASP A 47 17.23 27.63 -2.49
C ASP A 47 17.21 27.55 -4.03
N GLY A 48 17.38 26.35 -4.59
CA GLY A 48 17.32 26.07 -6.02
C GLY A 48 15.92 25.71 -6.54
N PHE A 49 14.90 25.64 -5.67
CA PHE A 49 13.54 25.34 -6.10
C PHE A 49 12.93 26.50 -6.89
N ARG A 50 12.73 26.28 -8.19
CA ARG A 50 12.27 27.31 -9.14
C ARG A 50 10.75 27.51 -9.19
N GLY A 51 9.96 26.60 -8.58
CA GLY A 51 8.50 26.65 -8.67
C GLY A 51 7.91 26.16 -9.99
N ASP A 52 8.69 25.42 -10.79
CA ASP A 52 8.21 24.79 -12.04
C ASP A 52 7.14 23.72 -11.79
N SER A 53 6.98 23.28 -10.53
CA SER A 53 5.97 22.35 -10.04
C SER A 53 5.49 22.77 -8.64
N SER A 54 4.45 22.13 -8.11
CA SER A 54 4.09 22.32 -6.70
C SER A 54 5.15 21.72 -5.78
N LEU A 55 5.30 22.27 -4.57
CA LEU A 55 6.20 21.72 -3.57
C LEU A 55 5.85 20.24 -3.25
N LYS A 56 4.56 19.90 -3.23
CA LYS A 56 4.09 18.51 -3.11
C LYS A 56 4.65 17.62 -4.21
N THR A 57 4.53 18.03 -5.47
CA THR A 57 5.07 17.27 -6.62
C THR A 57 6.58 17.07 -6.45
N TRP A 58 7.31 18.14 -6.12
CA TRP A 58 8.75 18.08 -5.95
C TRP A 58 9.21 17.16 -4.81
N LEU A 59 8.53 17.19 -3.66
CA LEU A 59 8.82 16.28 -2.53
C LEU A 59 8.53 14.82 -2.91
N PHE A 60 7.43 14.56 -3.62
CA PHE A 60 7.13 13.21 -4.11
C PHE A 60 8.12 12.74 -5.18
N THR A 61 8.70 13.64 -6.01
CA THR A 61 9.81 13.31 -6.91
C THR A 61 11.02 12.82 -6.11
N ILE A 62 11.45 13.59 -5.10
CA ILE A 62 12.61 13.23 -4.27
C ILE A 62 12.38 11.87 -3.58
N ALA A 63 11.22 11.70 -2.93
CA ALA A 63 10.90 10.48 -2.21
C ALA A 63 10.75 9.25 -3.14
N SER A 64 10.16 9.43 -4.32
CA SER A 64 10.04 8.35 -5.32
C SER A 64 11.40 7.91 -5.84
N ASN A 65 12.34 8.84 -6.03
CA ASN A 65 13.70 8.51 -6.41
C ASN A 65 14.44 7.73 -5.31
N LEU A 66 14.34 8.17 -4.06
CA LEU A 66 14.92 7.45 -2.92
C LEU A 66 14.31 6.04 -2.76
N ALA A 67 12.99 5.91 -2.92
CA ALA A 67 12.33 4.61 -2.88
C ALA A 67 12.76 3.70 -4.03
N LYS A 68 12.89 4.24 -5.26
CA LYS A 68 13.42 3.49 -6.40
C LYS A 68 14.83 2.98 -6.12
N ASP A 69 15.70 3.82 -5.58
CA ASP A 69 17.08 3.44 -5.25
C ASP A 69 17.11 2.36 -4.14
N ASN A 70 16.33 2.52 -3.07
CA ASN A 70 16.21 1.54 -1.99
C ASN A 70 15.70 0.17 -2.49
N LEU A 71 14.76 0.17 -3.42
CA LEU A 71 14.12 -1.05 -3.92
C LEU A 71 14.84 -1.68 -5.12
N ARG A 72 15.77 -0.99 -5.78
CA ARG A 72 16.45 -1.48 -6.99
C ARG A 72 17.15 -2.82 -6.80
N ALA A 73 17.73 -3.04 -5.62
CA ALA A 73 18.39 -4.29 -5.26
C ALA A 73 17.45 -5.32 -4.59
N LYS A 74 16.21 -4.93 -4.26
CA LYS A 74 15.24 -5.82 -3.59
C LYS A 74 14.39 -6.54 -4.64
N LYS A 75 14.16 -7.83 -4.40
CA LYS A 75 13.29 -8.64 -5.27
C LYS A 75 11.82 -8.27 -5.06
N ARG A 76 11.06 -8.27 -6.15
CA ARG A 76 9.60 -8.12 -6.10
C ARG A 76 8.96 -9.30 -5.39
N TRP A 77 7.81 -9.06 -4.78
CA TRP A 77 7.00 -10.14 -4.22
C TRP A 77 6.30 -10.89 -5.35
N THR A 78 5.83 -12.11 -5.07
CA THR A 78 5.04 -12.90 -6.01
C THR A 78 3.54 -12.63 -5.82
N GLU A 79 2.72 -12.98 -6.80
CA GLU A 79 1.27 -12.73 -6.76
C GLU A 79 0.55 -13.56 -5.69
N ASP A 80 1.17 -14.66 -5.25
CA ASP A 80 0.72 -15.55 -4.18
C ASP A 80 1.25 -15.16 -2.79
N VAL A 81 1.82 -13.96 -2.64
CA VAL A 81 2.34 -13.47 -1.35
C VAL A 81 1.35 -13.61 -0.20
N THR A 82 0.06 -13.39 -0.46
CA THR A 82 -0.97 -13.53 0.57
C THR A 82 -1.03 -14.95 1.12
N ASP A 83 -0.87 -15.97 0.27
CA ASP A 83 -0.96 -17.39 0.66
C ASP A 83 0.30 -17.85 1.37
N ILE A 84 1.46 -17.43 0.85
CA ILE A 84 2.77 -17.69 1.45
C ILE A 84 2.80 -17.14 2.88
N CYS A 85 2.43 -15.86 3.03
CA CYS A 85 2.45 -15.19 4.32
C CYS A 85 1.38 -15.74 5.28
N LYS A 86 0.18 -16.09 4.80
CA LYS A 86 -0.83 -16.77 5.62
C LYS A 86 -0.29 -18.08 6.17
N THR A 87 0.31 -18.91 5.31
CA THR A 87 0.85 -20.22 5.72
C THR A 87 1.93 -20.05 6.79
N ALA A 88 2.84 -19.10 6.59
CA ALA A 88 3.88 -18.78 7.56
C ALA A 88 3.30 -18.29 8.89
N ALA A 89 2.33 -17.37 8.85
CA ALA A 89 1.65 -16.82 10.03
C ALA A 89 0.94 -17.90 10.85
N MET A 90 0.18 -18.80 10.20
CA MET A 90 -0.53 -19.89 10.86
C MET A 90 0.40 -20.90 11.54
N SER A 91 1.63 -21.05 11.03
CA SER A 91 2.64 -21.92 11.62
C SER A 91 3.49 -21.24 12.72
N ASN A 92 3.27 -19.95 12.99
CA ASN A 92 4.05 -19.16 13.92
C ASN A 92 3.21 -18.76 15.14
N GLN A 93 3.31 -19.56 16.21
CA GLN A 93 2.59 -19.33 17.45
C GLN A 93 2.93 -17.97 18.11
N GLN A 94 4.20 -17.56 18.07
CA GLN A 94 4.64 -16.29 18.66
C GLN A 94 3.98 -15.10 17.94
N PHE A 95 4.00 -15.10 16.61
CA PHE A 95 3.33 -14.07 15.80
C PHE A 95 1.83 -13.99 16.11
N PHE A 96 1.15 -15.14 16.21
CA PHE A 96 -0.27 -15.17 16.54
C PHE A 96 -0.55 -14.57 17.93
N GLN A 97 0.27 -14.89 18.93
CA GLN A 97 0.14 -14.33 20.28
C GLN A 97 0.34 -12.82 20.30
N GLU A 98 1.36 -12.31 19.59
CA GLU A 98 1.63 -10.88 19.45
C GLU A 98 0.48 -10.14 18.76
N ALA A 99 -0.04 -10.68 17.66
CA ALA A 99 -1.18 -10.11 16.95
C ALA A 99 -2.44 -10.04 17.83
N MET A 100 -2.72 -11.10 18.61
CA MET A 100 -3.85 -11.11 19.55
C MET A 100 -3.64 -10.14 20.70
N GLN A 101 -2.41 -10.00 21.21
CA GLN A 101 -2.09 -9.01 22.23
C GLN A 101 -2.37 -7.59 21.71
N ILE A 102 -1.84 -7.22 20.54
CA ILE A 102 -2.08 -5.91 19.91
C ILE A 102 -3.58 -5.65 19.79
N ARG A 103 -4.32 -6.63 19.28
CA ARG A 103 -5.77 -6.53 19.12
C ARG A 103 -6.51 -6.26 20.45
N HIS A 104 -6.02 -6.79 21.57
CA HIS A 104 -6.66 -6.62 22.87
C HIS A 104 -6.20 -5.36 23.63
N SER A 105 -4.95 -4.93 23.46
CA SER A 105 -4.37 -3.85 24.27
C SER A 105 -4.26 -2.51 23.55
N SER A 106 -4.31 -2.48 22.22
CA SER A 106 -4.13 -1.26 21.43
C SER A 106 -5.46 -0.68 20.95
N THR A 107 -5.59 0.64 21.01
CA THR A 107 -6.69 1.37 20.36
C THR A 107 -6.59 1.33 18.84
N GLN A 108 -5.40 1.04 18.30
CA GLN A 108 -5.13 0.81 16.87
C GLN A 108 -5.00 -0.68 16.53
N GLY A 109 -5.47 -1.57 17.42
CA GLY A 109 -5.50 -3.01 17.22
C GLY A 109 -6.80 -3.51 16.58
N ALA A 110 -7.79 -2.65 16.35
CA ALA A 110 -9.10 -3.08 15.85
C ALA A 110 -9.00 -3.55 14.40
N PHE A 111 -9.52 -4.74 14.11
CA PHE A 111 -9.61 -5.24 12.75
C PHE A 111 -10.98 -4.92 12.17
N GLU A 112 -11.00 -4.35 10.96
CA GLU A 112 -12.20 -4.21 10.15
C GLU A 112 -11.84 -4.59 8.69
N ILE A 113 -12.83 -5.07 7.93
CA ILE A 113 -12.58 -5.70 6.62
C ILE A 113 -11.93 -4.72 5.62
N LYS A 114 -12.30 -3.43 5.68
CA LYS A 114 -11.78 -2.38 4.79
C LYS A 114 -10.29 -2.11 5.00
N GLU A 115 -9.79 -2.18 6.24
CA GLU A 115 -8.39 -2.04 6.59
C GLU A 115 -7.58 -3.20 6.02
N HIS A 116 -8.13 -4.43 6.09
CA HIS A 116 -7.49 -5.56 5.42
C HIS A 116 -7.53 -5.43 3.90
N ILE A 117 -8.58 -4.89 3.28
CA ILE A 117 -8.60 -4.59 1.84
C ILE A 117 -7.45 -3.66 1.45
N ALA A 118 -7.20 -2.61 2.24
CA ALA A 118 -6.09 -1.68 2.02
C ALA A 118 -4.71 -2.33 2.24
N PHE A 119 -4.55 -3.14 3.28
CA PHE A 119 -3.33 -3.90 3.57
C PHE A 119 -3.02 -4.94 2.49
N CYS A 120 -4.04 -5.70 2.08
CA CYS A 120 -3.95 -6.72 1.03
C CYS A 120 -3.46 -6.09 -0.29
N PHE A 121 -3.99 -4.92 -0.64
CA PHE A 121 -3.49 -4.18 -1.80
C PHE A 121 -2.03 -3.81 -1.66
N THR A 122 -1.59 -3.26 -0.51
CA THR A 122 -0.18 -2.94 -0.27
C THR A 122 0.72 -4.14 -0.51
N CYS A 123 0.33 -5.32 -0.02
CA CYS A 123 1.09 -6.55 -0.22
C CYS A 123 1.12 -6.97 -1.70
N ILE A 124 -0.03 -7.05 -2.37
CA ILE A 124 -0.13 -7.54 -3.75
C ILE A 124 0.55 -6.57 -4.73
N ALA A 125 0.48 -5.26 -4.49
CA ALA A 125 1.09 -4.26 -5.35
C ALA A 125 2.61 -4.39 -5.45
N LYS A 126 3.27 -5.04 -4.46
CA LYS A 126 4.70 -5.39 -4.49
C LYS A 126 5.07 -6.41 -5.58
N SER A 127 4.09 -7.07 -6.20
CA SER A 127 4.28 -7.98 -7.33
C SER A 127 4.34 -7.28 -8.69
N LEU A 128 3.98 -5.98 -8.73
CA LEU A 128 4.10 -5.17 -9.94
C LEU A 128 5.56 -4.73 -10.16
N PRO A 129 5.98 -4.53 -11.42
CA PRO A 129 7.11 -3.66 -11.73
C PRO A 129 7.00 -2.33 -10.97
N LEU A 130 8.14 -1.83 -10.47
CA LEU A 130 8.16 -0.74 -9.50
C LEU A 130 7.53 0.55 -10.06
N GLU A 131 7.78 0.85 -11.33
CA GLU A 131 7.20 2.01 -12.00
C GLU A 131 5.68 1.91 -12.12
N GLN A 132 5.15 0.70 -12.38
CA GLN A 132 3.70 0.46 -12.42
C GLN A 132 3.09 0.67 -11.02
N GLN A 133 3.73 0.11 -9.98
CA GLN A 133 3.29 0.28 -8.60
C GLN A 133 3.24 1.76 -8.19
N ILE A 134 4.33 2.49 -8.45
CA ILE A 134 4.45 3.91 -8.10
C ILE A 134 3.41 4.74 -8.86
N CYS A 135 3.31 4.58 -10.18
CA CYS A 135 2.33 5.31 -10.99
C CYS A 135 0.90 5.08 -10.50
N LEU A 136 0.55 3.82 -10.24
CA LEU A 136 -0.78 3.44 -9.80
C LEU A 136 -1.11 4.09 -8.46
N LEU A 137 -0.20 4.07 -7.48
CA LEU A 137 -0.41 4.73 -6.18
C LEU A 137 -0.53 6.25 -6.33
N LEU A 138 0.37 6.88 -7.08
CA LEU A 138 0.34 8.34 -7.31
C LEU A 138 -0.99 8.77 -7.93
N LYS A 139 -1.47 8.04 -8.94
CA LYS A 139 -2.70 8.37 -9.65
C LYS A 139 -3.94 8.03 -8.83
N GLU A 140 -4.01 6.82 -8.32
CA GLU A 140 -5.25 6.24 -7.80
C GLU A 140 -5.44 6.45 -6.31
N VAL A 141 -4.39 6.78 -5.54
CA VAL A 141 -4.48 6.97 -4.08
C VAL A 141 -4.15 8.40 -3.69
N TYR A 142 -3.13 9.01 -4.30
CA TYR A 142 -2.68 10.37 -3.95
C TYR A 142 -3.16 11.47 -4.90
N ASP A 143 -3.99 11.10 -5.88
CA ASP A 143 -4.70 11.97 -6.82
C ASP A 143 -3.82 12.93 -7.64
N PHE A 144 -2.61 12.49 -7.99
CA PHE A 144 -1.76 13.26 -8.91
C PHE A 144 -2.29 13.21 -10.35
N LYS A 145 -2.16 14.34 -11.05
CA LYS A 145 -2.40 14.40 -12.50
C LYS A 145 -1.30 13.67 -13.25
N VAL A 146 -1.61 13.15 -14.44
CA VAL A 146 -0.61 12.47 -15.29
C VAL A 146 0.61 13.36 -15.57
N SER A 147 0.39 14.67 -15.76
CA SER A 147 1.47 15.65 -15.95
C SER A 147 2.38 15.81 -14.73
N GLU A 148 1.85 15.65 -13.51
CA GLU A 148 2.64 15.67 -12.27
C GLU A 148 3.38 14.34 -12.09
N ILE A 149 2.73 13.22 -12.41
CA ILE A 149 3.36 11.89 -12.34
C ILE A 149 4.56 11.82 -13.29
N VAL A 150 4.43 12.34 -14.52
CA VAL A 150 5.55 12.48 -15.48
C VAL A 150 6.78 13.12 -14.83
N GLN A 151 6.58 14.18 -14.03
CA GLN A 151 7.66 14.85 -13.31
C GLN A 151 8.16 14.03 -12.12
N ILE A 152 7.28 13.35 -11.40
CA ILE A 152 7.61 12.55 -10.22
C ILE A 152 8.46 11.33 -10.57
N ILE A 153 8.09 10.60 -11.62
CA ILE A 153 8.79 9.37 -12.00
C ILE A 153 9.89 9.60 -13.04
N GLU A 154 10.00 10.83 -13.56
CA GLU A 154 10.96 11.26 -14.58
C GLU A 154 10.87 10.41 -15.86
N ALA A 155 9.66 10.29 -16.41
CA ALA A 155 9.39 9.51 -17.62
C ALA A 155 8.46 10.26 -18.58
N THR A 156 8.40 9.80 -19.84
CA THR A 156 7.50 10.42 -20.82
C THR A 156 6.03 10.14 -20.50
N GLU A 157 5.13 11.03 -20.93
CA GLU A 157 3.68 10.85 -20.74
C GLU A 157 3.17 9.51 -21.30
N ALA A 158 3.73 9.06 -22.44
CA ALA A 158 3.41 7.77 -23.03
C ALA A 158 3.77 6.60 -22.09
N MET A 159 4.95 6.64 -21.45
CA MET A 159 5.37 5.64 -20.47
C MET A 159 4.47 5.67 -19.23
N VAL A 160 4.11 6.85 -18.72
CA VAL A 160 3.20 6.96 -17.56
C VAL A 160 1.83 6.35 -17.88
N LYS A 161 1.24 6.68 -19.04
CA LYS A 161 -0.03 6.09 -19.47
C LYS A 161 0.07 4.57 -19.62
N TYR A 162 1.17 4.08 -20.19
CA TYR A 162 1.43 2.65 -20.28
C TYR A 162 1.50 1.99 -18.90
N TYR A 163 2.30 2.52 -17.98
CA TYR A 163 2.44 1.97 -16.63
C TYR A 163 1.13 1.96 -15.84
N LEU A 164 0.34 3.02 -15.94
CA LEU A 164 -0.99 3.09 -15.34
C LEU A 164 -1.91 2.01 -15.92
N HIS A 165 -2.00 1.94 -17.25
CA HIS A 165 -2.86 0.97 -17.93
C HIS A 165 -2.47 -0.47 -17.58
N THR A 166 -1.19 -0.84 -17.72
CA THR A 166 -0.74 -2.22 -17.47
C THR A 166 -0.74 -2.58 -15.99
N GLY A 167 -0.37 -1.64 -15.12
CA GLY A 167 -0.40 -1.85 -13.66
C GLY A 167 -1.82 -2.09 -13.17
N ARG A 168 -2.77 -1.28 -13.63
CA ARG A 168 -4.19 -1.43 -13.31
C ARG A 168 -4.77 -2.74 -13.84
N ALA A 169 -4.58 -3.04 -15.12
CA ALA A 169 -5.03 -4.30 -15.71
C ALA A 169 -4.46 -5.52 -14.97
N LYS A 170 -3.18 -5.48 -14.58
CA LYS A 170 -2.55 -6.56 -13.82
C LYS A 170 -3.19 -6.72 -12.43
N MET A 171 -3.39 -5.64 -11.69
CA MET A 171 -4.04 -5.72 -10.37
C MET A 171 -5.49 -6.21 -10.46
N ILE A 172 -6.24 -5.76 -11.47
CA ILE A 172 -7.61 -6.25 -11.73
C ILE A 172 -7.60 -7.77 -11.93
N ASN A 173 -6.74 -8.27 -12.82
CA ASN A 173 -6.63 -9.71 -13.09
C ASN A 173 -6.26 -10.51 -11.83
N ILE A 174 -5.32 -10.01 -11.02
CA ILE A 174 -4.91 -10.66 -9.77
C ILE A 174 -6.10 -10.73 -8.81
N PHE A 175 -6.82 -9.63 -8.59
CA PHE A 175 -7.94 -9.61 -7.66
C PHE A 175 -9.13 -10.43 -8.15
N GLU A 176 -9.43 -10.41 -9.45
CA GLU A 176 -10.49 -11.21 -10.04
C GLU A 176 -10.21 -12.71 -9.91
N GLY A 177 -8.96 -13.13 -10.16
CA GLY A 177 -8.57 -14.54 -10.08
C GLY A 177 -8.43 -15.08 -8.66
N ARG A 178 -8.33 -14.21 -7.65
CA ARG A 178 -7.94 -14.60 -6.29
C ARG A 178 -8.90 -14.16 -5.19
N CYS A 179 -9.47 -12.96 -5.25
CA CYS A 179 -10.16 -12.38 -4.10
C CYS A 179 -11.61 -12.87 -4.00
N ALA A 180 -11.94 -13.63 -2.95
CA ALA A 180 -13.30 -14.12 -2.73
C ALA A 180 -14.35 -13.01 -2.48
N LEU A 181 -13.90 -11.80 -2.15
CA LEU A 181 -14.79 -10.62 -2.08
C LEU A 181 -15.18 -10.08 -3.45
N ILE A 182 -14.42 -10.40 -4.51
CA ILE A 182 -14.62 -9.88 -5.87
C ILE A 182 -15.17 -10.96 -6.80
N ASN A 183 -14.73 -12.19 -6.63
CA ASN A 183 -15.16 -13.33 -7.41
C ASN A 183 -15.47 -14.50 -6.47
N LYS A 184 -16.65 -15.12 -6.60
CA LYS A 184 -17.07 -16.26 -5.77
C LYS A 184 -16.16 -17.50 -5.95
N GLU A 185 -15.45 -17.59 -7.07
CA GLU A 185 -14.45 -18.63 -7.36
C GLU A 185 -13.03 -18.25 -6.90
N GLY A 186 -12.85 -17.05 -6.35
CA GLY A 186 -11.55 -16.60 -5.84
C GLY A 186 -11.07 -17.44 -4.67
N THR A 187 -9.79 -17.82 -4.68
CA THR A 187 -9.19 -18.75 -3.71
C THR A 187 -8.82 -18.13 -2.35
N CYS A 188 -8.75 -16.80 -2.26
CA CYS A 188 -8.34 -16.08 -1.07
C CYS A 188 -9.55 -15.65 -0.23
N HIS A 189 -9.65 -16.22 0.97
CA HIS A 189 -10.71 -15.97 1.96
C HIS A 189 -10.23 -15.20 3.20
N GLN A 190 -9.08 -14.53 3.13
CA GLN A 190 -8.46 -13.90 4.32
C GLN A 190 -9.36 -12.87 4.99
N CYS A 191 -10.14 -12.09 4.24
CA CYS A 191 -11.09 -11.13 4.82
C CYS A 191 -12.09 -11.81 5.78
N SER A 192 -12.65 -12.96 5.40
CA SER A 192 -13.59 -13.71 6.22
C SER A 192 -12.89 -14.48 7.35
N GLU A 193 -11.72 -15.07 7.07
CA GLU A 193 -10.96 -15.82 8.07
C GLU A 193 -10.46 -14.90 9.20
N LEU A 194 -9.88 -13.75 8.85
CA LEU A 194 -9.40 -12.77 9.83
C LEU A 194 -10.55 -12.11 10.59
N ASN A 195 -11.71 -11.90 9.95
CA ASN A 195 -12.91 -11.47 10.67
C ASN A 195 -13.34 -12.51 11.72
N GLY A 196 -13.30 -13.81 11.40
CA GLY A 196 -13.59 -14.87 12.36
C GLY A 196 -12.58 -14.95 13.51
N ILE A 197 -11.29 -14.70 13.24
CA ILE A 197 -10.22 -14.70 14.25
C ILE A 197 -10.33 -13.47 15.16
N PHE A 198 -10.36 -12.28 14.59
CA PHE A 198 -10.29 -11.04 15.36
C PHE A 198 -11.66 -10.61 15.86
N ASN A 199 -12.73 -10.79 15.08
CA ASN A 199 -14.08 -10.36 15.46
C ASN A 199 -15.07 -11.54 15.56
N PRO A 200 -14.85 -12.54 16.45
CA PRO A 200 -15.65 -13.77 16.49
C PRO A 200 -17.14 -13.59 16.80
N LYS A 201 -17.53 -12.41 17.30
CA LYS A 201 -18.93 -12.04 17.57
C LYS A 201 -19.61 -11.32 16.40
N GLN A 202 -18.84 -10.82 15.43
CA GLN A 202 -19.37 -10.22 14.22
C GLN A 202 -19.66 -11.33 13.19
N LYS A 203 -20.73 -11.18 12.42
CA LYS A 203 -20.97 -12.04 11.26
C LYS A 203 -20.36 -11.39 10.03
N PHE A 204 -19.41 -12.07 9.40
CA PHE A 204 -18.72 -11.58 8.21
C PHE A 204 -19.67 -11.06 7.13
N GLN A 205 -20.76 -11.78 6.84
CA GLN A 205 -21.72 -11.39 5.80
C GLN A 205 -22.40 -10.05 6.11
N GLU A 206 -22.70 -9.77 7.38
CA GLU A 206 -23.35 -8.52 7.81
C GLU A 206 -22.38 -7.32 7.74
N GLU A 207 -21.09 -7.54 8.01
CA GLU A 207 -20.06 -6.50 7.90
C GLU A 207 -19.63 -6.26 6.45
N ALA A 208 -19.50 -7.32 5.65
CA ALA A 208 -19.04 -7.24 4.27
C ALA A 208 -20.01 -6.40 3.41
N VAL A 209 -21.33 -6.55 3.60
CA VAL A 209 -22.33 -5.76 2.85
C VAL A 209 -22.29 -4.26 3.19
N LYS A 210 -21.61 -3.83 4.24
CA LYS A 210 -21.41 -2.39 4.52
C LYS A 210 -20.39 -1.77 3.57
N ILE A 211 -19.61 -2.57 2.85
CA ILE A 211 -18.58 -2.12 1.93
C ILE A 211 -19.14 -2.04 0.51
N ASP A 212 -19.08 -0.85 -0.08
CA ASP A 212 -19.58 -0.56 -1.44
C ASP A 212 -19.00 -1.53 -2.47
N LEU A 213 -17.69 -1.80 -2.37
CA LEU A 213 -16.98 -2.78 -3.18
C LEU A 213 -17.68 -4.15 -3.21
N VAL A 214 -18.16 -4.63 -2.07
CA VAL A 214 -18.82 -5.94 -1.93
C VAL A 214 -20.26 -5.88 -2.44
N ARG A 215 -20.98 -4.77 -2.18
CA ARG A 215 -22.36 -4.61 -2.65
C ARG A 215 -22.47 -4.55 -4.17
N GLU A 216 -21.47 -4.00 -4.84
CA GLU A 216 -21.49 -3.79 -6.29
C GLU A 216 -20.99 -5.00 -7.09
N VAL A 217 -20.42 -6.04 -6.47
CA VAL A 217 -19.80 -7.21 -7.15
C VAL A 217 -20.66 -7.84 -8.24
N GLU A 218 -21.96 -8.02 -7.99
CA GLU A 218 -22.86 -8.70 -8.94
C GLU A 218 -23.30 -7.82 -10.11
N LYS A 219 -23.05 -6.50 -10.06
CA LYS A 219 -23.61 -5.51 -10.99
C LYS A 219 -22.55 -4.68 -11.71
N ALA A 220 -21.43 -4.43 -11.06
CA ALA A 220 -20.35 -3.59 -11.57
C ALA A 220 -19.39 -4.40 -12.45
N ASP A 221 -18.78 -3.71 -13.42
CA ASP A 221 -17.64 -4.26 -14.14
C ASP A 221 -16.37 -4.24 -13.27
N LYS A 222 -15.32 -4.90 -13.77
CA LYS A 222 -14.05 -5.07 -13.05
C LYS A 222 -13.34 -3.74 -12.78
N GLU A 223 -13.52 -2.76 -13.67
CA GLU A 223 -12.92 -1.44 -13.54
C GLU A 223 -13.58 -0.67 -12.38
N ARG A 224 -14.91 -0.70 -12.32
CA ARG A 224 -15.67 -0.10 -11.23
C ARG A 224 -15.35 -0.74 -9.88
N LEU A 225 -15.21 -2.05 -9.81
CA LEU A 225 -14.78 -2.74 -8.58
C LEU A 225 -13.37 -2.32 -8.17
N PHE A 226 -12.46 -2.14 -9.13
CA PHE A 226 -11.13 -1.62 -8.83
C PHE A 226 -11.18 -0.18 -8.30
N ASP A 227 -12.01 0.69 -8.87
CA ASP A 227 -12.20 2.05 -8.38
C ASP A 227 -12.73 2.10 -6.95
N LEU A 228 -13.72 1.27 -6.62
CA LEU A 228 -14.25 1.15 -5.25
C LEU A 228 -13.17 0.66 -4.27
N ARG A 229 -12.29 -0.24 -4.70
CA ARG A 229 -11.12 -0.63 -3.91
C ARG A 229 -10.19 0.57 -3.70
N MET A 230 -9.94 1.38 -4.74
CA MET A 230 -9.07 2.56 -4.61
C MET A 230 -9.68 3.61 -3.68
N GLN A 231 -11.00 3.77 -3.66
CA GLN A 231 -11.69 4.63 -2.70
C GLN A 231 -11.45 4.18 -1.25
N ILE A 232 -11.48 2.87 -0.97
CA ILE A 232 -11.12 2.34 0.35
C ILE A 232 -9.68 2.71 0.72
N LEU A 233 -8.74 2.57 -0.21
CA LEU A 233 -7.34 2.93 0.04
C LEU A 233 -7.16 4.43 0.32
N ARG A 234 -7.84 5.30 -0.42
CA ARG A 234 -7.82 6.76 -0.20
C ARG A 234 -8.33 7.14 1.19
N GLY A 235 -9.32 6.42 1.68
CA GLY A 235 -9.93 6.67 2.99
C GLY A 235 -9.17 6.08 4.18
N ILE A 236 -8.04 5.39 3.95
CA ILE A 236 -7.28 4.69 5.01
C ILE A 236 -5.83 5.14 4.99
N ASP A 237 -5.43 5.86 6.02
CA ASP A 237 -4.01 6.05 6.34
C ASP A 237 -3.50 4.82 7.13
N PRO A 238 -2.48 4.10 6.64
CA PRO A 238 -1.95 2.91 7.29
C PRO A 238 -1.32 3.16 8.67
N PHE A 239 -0.96 4.40 9.01
CA PHE A 239 -0.41 4.77 10.32
C PHE A 239 -1.47 5.28 11.31
N GLU A 240 -2.61 5.78 10.81
CA GLU A 240 -3.64 6.42 11.65
C GLU A 240 -4.94 5.63 11.75
N SER A 241 -5.12 4.56 10.95
CA SER A 241 -6.33 3.75 11.01
C SER A 241 -6.53 3.05 12.36
N GLY A 242 -7.76 2.66 12.66
CA GLY A 242 -8.08 1.86 13.86
C GLY A 242 -7.40 0.48 13.90
N ALA A 243 -6.80 0.05 12.79
CA ALA A 243 -6.04 -1.20 12.67
C ALA A 243 -4.53 -0.97 12.50
N ALA A 244 -4.03 0.27 12.62
CA ALA A 244 -2.68 0.63 12.20
C ALA A 244 -1.61 -0.27 12.84
N GLU A 245 -1.60 -0.40 14.17
CA GLU A 245 -0.59 -1.22 14.86
C GLU A 245 -0.67 -2.69 14.45
N LEU A 246 -1.89 -3.24 14.35
CA LEU A 246 -2.10 -4.62 13.93
C LEU A 246 -1.62 -4.86 12.49
N GLN A 247 -1.95 -3.96 11.56
CA GLN A 247 -1.59 -4.09 10.14
C GLN A 247 -0.10 -3.87 9.91
N LEU A 248 0.54 -2.93 10.62
CA LEU A 248 1.99 -2.73 10.54
C LEU A 248 2.75 -3.95 11.09
N HIS A 249 2.25 -4.56 12.17
CA HIS A 249 2.79 -5.82 12.69
C HIS A 249 2.70 -6.95 11.65
N HIS A 250 1.55 -7.11 10.98
CA HIS A 250 1.39 -8.08 9.90
C HIS A 250 2.28 -7.77 8.69
N LEU A 251 2.45 -6.49 8.34
CA LEU A 251 3.26 -6.07 7.20
C LEU A 251 4.74 -6.43 7.42
N GLU A 252 5.24 -6.19 8.63
CA GLU A 252 6.59 -6.54 9.02
C GLU A 252 6.82 -8.07 9.03
N HIS A 253 5.83 -8.84 9.48
CA HIS A 253 5.86 -10.30 9.34
C HIS A 253 5.94 -10.72 7.87
N ASN A 254 5.05 -10.19 7.02
CA ASN A 254 5.02 -10.51 5.60
C ASN A 254 6.34 -10.17 4.90
N ARG A 255 6.93 -9.02 5.23
CA ARG A 255 8.25 -8.60 4.72
C ARG A 255 9.33 -9.64 5.05
N LYS A 256 9.46 -10.04 6.32
CA LYS A 256 10.45 -11.05 6.75
C LYS A 256 10.24 -12.40 6.07
N VAL A 257 8.98 -12.84 5.95
CA VAL A 257 8.63 -14.08 5.26
C VAL A 257 9.05 -14.01 3.79
N MET A 258 8.70 -12.95 3.09
CA MET A 258 9.02 -12.80 1.67
C MET A 258 10.52 -12.64 1.41
N GLU A 259 11.25 -11.94 2.28
CA GLU A 259 12.72 -11.88 2.18
C GLU A 259 13.36 -13.26 2.34
N SER A 260 12.87 -14.08 3.28
CA SER A 260 13.34 -15.47 3.43
C SER A 260 12.96 -16.33 2.23
N PHE A 261 11.71 -16.22 1.77
CA PHE A 261 11.20 -16.99 0.63
C PHE A 261 11.97 -16.67 -0.66
N LEU A 262 12.16 -15.40 -0.98
CA LEU A 262 12.86 -14.97 -2.21
C LEU A 262 14.34 -15.33 -2.19
N LYS A 263 14.99 -15.36 -1.02
CA LYS A 263 16.38 -15.85 -0.85
C LYS A 263 16.51 -17.36 -1.01
N LYS A 264 15.50 -18.14 -0.62
CA LYS A 264 15.52 -19.62 -0.75
C LYS A 264 15.22 -20.09 -2.16
N ASN A 265 14.46 -19.31 -2.91
CA ASN A 265 14.06 -19.63 -4.29
C ASN A 265 14.92 -18.89 -5.33
N GLU A 266 16.16 -18.51 -4.96
CA GLU A 266 17.16 -18.09 -5.93
C GLU A 266 17.69 -19.35 -6.63
N VAL A 267 17.29 -19.54 -7.89
CA VAL A 267 18.03 -20.38 -8.85
C VAL A 267 19.10 -19.52 -9.50
#